data_AF-A0A170V2P1-F1
#
_entry.id   AF-A0A170V2P1-F1
#
_cell.length_a   1.000
_cell.length_b   1.000
_cell.length_c   1.000
_cell.angle_alpha   90.00
_cell.angle_beta   90.00
_cell.angle_gamma   90.00
#
_symmetry.space_group_name_H-M   'P 1'
#
loop_
_entity.id
_entity.type
_entity.pdbx_description
1 polymer ?
#
loop_
_entity_poly.entity_id
_entity_poly.type
_entity_poly.pdbx_seq_one_letter_code
_entity_poly.pdbx_strand_id
1 'polypeptide(L)'
;IFESLLNDNMSEHQLEHLVSYETIQVEDTYHGPKLRTEKMGTKFLWSLMKYYRAEGILHRKYVYKILFEMEALLKNMPSLIYIDIPSDEETLTICGDIQGQYFNLLHIFDINGFPSRKRKYLFNGNFVGKGSFSVEVALLLFAFKIVFPTKLFIARGHHETLAMCKIFGFEK
;
A
#
# COMPACT_ATOMS: atom_id res chain seq x y z
N ILE A 1 5.58 27.49 -21.99
CA ILE A 1 5.20 26.06 -21.96
C ILE A 1 4.44 25.72 -20.68
N PHE A 2 4.91 26.16 -19.50
CA PHE A 2 4.17 25.99 -18.23
C PHE A 2 2.87 26.82 -18.16
N GLU A 3 2.90 28.08 -18.62
CA GLU A 3 1.71 28.95 -18.64
C GLU A 3 0.68 28.61 -19.72
N SER A 4 1.08 27.91 -20.79
CA SER A 4 0.16 27.54 -21.89
C SER A 4 -0.70 26.31 -21.57
N LEU A 5 -0.42 25.59 -20.48
CA LEU A 5 -1.16 24.42 -20.01
C LEU A 5 -2.28 24.77 -19.01
N LEU A 6 -2.37 26.04 -18.58
CA LEU A 6 -3.38 26.52 -17.63
C LEU A 6 -4.75 26.84 -18.29
N ASN A 7 -4.83 26.79 -19.62
CA ASN A 7 -6.03 27.21 -20.37
C ASN A 7 -7.00 26.08 -20.73
N ASP A 8 -6.70 24.83 -20.38
CA ASP A 8 -7.65 23.73 -20.55
C ASP A 8 -8.15 23.28 -19.17
N ASN A 9 -9.47 23.05 -19.07
CA ASN A 9 -10.22 22.59 -17.90
C ASN A 9 -9.74 21.21 -17.40
N MET A 10 -8.52 21.14 -16.91
CA MET A 10 -7.91 19.95 -16.33
C MET A 10 -7.91 20.10 -14.82
N SER A 11 -8.53 19.15 -14.13
CA SER A 11 -8.49 19.10 -12.66
C SER A 11 -7.03 18.95 -12.17
N GLU A 12 -6.68 19.50 -11.00
CA GLU A 12 -5.34 19.34 -10.39
C GLU A 12 -4.89 17.87 -10.35
N HIS A 13 -5.84 16.94 -10.16
CA HIS A 13 -5.63 15.48 -10.19
C HIS A 13 -5.05 14.96 -11.53
N GLN A 14 -5.32 15.63 -12.65
CA GLN A 14 -4.80 15.22 -13.96
C GLN A 14 -3.38 15.75 -14.21
N LEU A 15 -2.96 16.81 -13.51
CA LEU A 15 -1.60 17.33 -13.58
C LEU A 15 -0.60 16.45 -12.78
N GLU A 16 -1.04 15.77 -11.72
CA GLU A 16 -0.18 14.89 -10.91
C GLU A 16 0.35 13.66 -11.68
N HIS A 17 -0.38 13.18 -12.69
CA HIS A 17 0.08 12.08 -13.57
C HIS A 17 1.31 12.45 -14.42
N LEU A 18 1.70 13.73 -14.49
CA LEU A 18 2.89 14.19 -15.21
C LEU A 18 4.18 14.08 -14.39
N VAL A 19 4.09 13.84 -13.07
CA VAL A 19 5.27 13.55 -12.25
C VAL A 19 5.57 12.06 -12.38
N SER A 20 6.31 11.68 -13.43
CA SER A 20 6.91 10.34 -13.46
C SER A 20 7.83 10.22 -12.24
N TYR A 21 7.46 9.35 -11.29
CA TYR A 21 8.25 9.06 -10.09
C TYR A 21 9.70 8.66 -10.43
N GLU A 22 9.97 8.25 -11.66
CA GLU A 22 11.29 7.92 -12.19
C GLU A 22 12.25 9.12 -12.12
N THR A 23 11.72 10.33 -12.38
CA THR A 23 12.49 11.58 -12.38
C THR A 23 12.85 12.09 -10.98
N ILE A 24 12.11 11.65 -9.95
CA ILE A 24 12.35 12.05 -8.57
C ILE A 24 13.71 11.51 -8.13
N GLN A 25 14.62 12.41 -7.76
CA GLN A 25 15.92 12.02 -7.19
C GLN A 25 15.77 11.63 -5.71
N VAL A 26 16.58 10.68 -5.27
CA VAL A 26 16.66 10.26 -3.87
C VAL A 26 17.94 10.86 -3.31
N GLU A 27 17.82 11.68 -2.28
CA GLU A 27 18.96 12.39 -1.69
C GLU A 27 19.93 11.39 -1.01
N ASP A 28 21.23 11.69 -1.02
CA ASP A 28 22.27 10.79 -0.46
C ASP A 28 22.11 10.55 1.05
N THR A 29 21.46 11.50 1.73
CA THR A 29 21.10 11.42 3.16
C THR A 29 19.98 10.41 3.43
N TYR A 30 19.28 9.93 2.40
CA TYR A 30 18.24 8.92 2.56
C TYR A 30 18.85 7.52 2.69
N HIS A 31 18.74 6.97 3.90
CA HIS A 31 19.24 5.64 4.26
C HIS A 31 18.14 4.59 4.45
N GLY A 32 16.89 4.91 4.08
CA GLY A 32 15.77 3.98 4.15
C GLY A 32 15.71 2.97 3.00
N PRO A 33 14.60 2.22 2.89
CA PRO A 33 14.39 1.21 1.86
C PRO A 33 14.54 1.78 0.45
N LYS A 34 15.35 1.12 -0.39
CA LYS A 34 15.54 1.48 -1.79
C LYS A 34 15.13 0.33 -2.71
N LEU A 35 14.37 0.64 -3.75
CA LEU A 35 14.16 -0.31 -4.86
C LEU A 35 15.43 -0.35 -5.71
N ARG A 36 16.08 -1.52 -5.77
CA ARG A 36 17.26 -1.77 -6.60
C ARG A 36 16.91 -2.21 -8.03
N THR A 37 15.66 -2.59 -8.24
CA THR A 37 15.11 -3.12 -9.48
C THR A 37 13.78 -2.44 -9.76
N GLU A 38 13.35 -2.43 -11.02
CA GLU A 38 12.03 -1.87 -11.41
C GLU A 38 10.87 -2.57 -10.68
N LYS A 39 10.98 -3.90 -10.54
CA LYS A 39 9.97 -4.72 -9.86
C LYS A 39 10.14 -4.70 -8.35
N MET A 40 9.05 -4.45 -7.63
CA MET A 40 9.00 -4.60 -6.17
C MET A 40 9.11 -6.07 -5.77
N GLY A 41 9.99 -6.36 -4.82
CA GLY A 41 10.23 -7.73 -4.34
C GLY A 41 10.25 -7.82 -2.82
N THR A 42 10.34 -9.05 -2.31
CA THR A 42 10.30 -9.34 -0.86
C THR A 42 11.41 -8.66 -0.07
N LYS A 43 12.61 -8.48 -0.65
CA LYS A 43 13.71 -7.73 -0.02
C LYS A 43 13.29 -6.30 0.34
N PHE A 44 12.54 -5.63 -0.54
CA PHE A 44 12.03 -4.29 -0.29
C PHE A 44 10.97 -4.31 0.82
N LEU A 45 10.04 -5.28 0.81
CA LEU A 45 9.05 -5.44 1.87
C LEU A 45 9.69 -5.58 3.25
N TRP A 46 10.68 -6.47 3.40
CA TRP A 46 11.33 -6.69 4.68
C TRP A 46 12.09 -5.45 5.16
N SER A 47 12.75 -4.75 4.23
CA SER A 47 13.40 -3.47 4.54
C SER A 47 12.37 -2.42 4.96
N LEU A 48 11.23 -2.33 4.27
CA LEU A 48 10.16 -1.38 4.55
C LEU A 48 9.55 -1.63 5.93
N MET A 49 9.24 -2.89 6.24
CA MET A 49 8.73 -3.28 7.55
C MET A 49 9.70 -2.92 8.68
N LYS A 50 10.99 -3.25 8.52
CA LYS A 50 12.01 -2.91 9.50
C LYS A 50 12.12 -1.40 9.69
N TYR A 51 12.03 -0.65 8.60
CA TYR A 51 12.17 0.81 8.62
C TYR A 51 10.99 1.49 9.32
N TYR A 52 9.75 1.09 9.02
CA TYR A 52 8.56 1.59 9.72
C TYR A 52 8.50 1.16 11.19
N ARG A 53 8.99 -0.03 11.55
CA ARG A 53 9.14 -0.43 12.96
C ARG A 53 10.08 0.51 13.73
N ALA A 54 11.05 1.11 13.04
CA ALA A 54 11.95 2.13 13.59
C ALA A 54 11.45 3.56 13.33
N GLU A 55 10.16 3.74 13.03
CA GLU A 55 9.50 5.03 12.76
C GLU A 55 10.14 5.84 11.63
N GLY A 56 10.80 5.16 10.69
CA GLY A 56 11.40 5.78 9.51
C GLY A 56 10.35 6.22 8.48
N ILE A 57 10.57 7.37 7.83
CA ILE A 57 9.64 7.92 6.84
C ILE A 57 10.06 7.49 5.42
N LEU A 58 9.20 6.77 4.71
CA LEU A 58 9.50 6.30 3.35
C LEU A 58 9.67 7.49 2.40
N HIS A 59 10.73 7.48 1.60
CA HIS A 59 10.99 8.54 0.65
C HIS A 59 9.88 8.64 -0.41
N ARG A 60 9.46 9.87 -0.75
CA ARG A 60 8.33 10.17 -1.66
C ARG A 60 8.38 9.41 -2.99
N LYS A 61 9.57 9.21 -3.56
CA LYS A 61 9.78 8.41 -4.79
C LYS A 61 9.14 7.02 -4.68
N TYR A 62 9.35 6.36 -3.55
CA TYR A 62 8.88 4.99 -3.32
C TYR A 62 7.41 4.97 -2.90
N VAL A 63 6.92 6.02 -2.25
CA VAL A 63 5.48 6.22 -2.01
C VAL A 63 4.73 6.30 -3.35
N TYR A 64 5.13 7.21 -4.24
CA TYR A 64 4.52 7.31 -5.58
C TYR A 64 4.60 5.99 -6.34
N LYS A 65 5.75 5.31 -6.30
CA LYS A 65 5.90 3.99 -6.94
C LYS A 65 4.85 2.98 -6.45
N ILE A 66 4.66 2.86 -5.13
CA ILE A 66 3.64 1.96 -4.54
C ILE A 66 2.24 2.36 -5.02
N LEU A 67 1.91 3.65 -4.98
CA LEU A 67 0.58 4.15 -5.34
C LEU A 67 0.27 3.90 -6.83
N PHE A 68 1.21 4.20 -7.74
CA PHE A 68 1.01 3.96 -9.17
C PHE A 68 0.89 2.47 -9.51
N GLU A 69 1.73 1.61 -8.92
CA GLU A 69 1.60 0.16 -9.14
C GLU A 69 0.30 -0.40 -8.57
N MET A 70 -0.12 0.08 -7.39
CA MET A 70 -1.38 -0.33 -6.79
C MET A 70 -2.58 0.14 -7.61
N GLU A 71 -2.57 1.38 -8.10
CA GLU A 71 -3.62 1.92 -8.97
C GLU A 71 -3.74 1.12 -10.26
N ALA A 72 -2.61 0.85 -10.94
CA ALA A 72 -2.59 0.05 -12.15
C ALA A 72 -3.09 -1.38 -11.90
N LEU A 73 -2.76 -1.98 -10.76
CA LEU A 73 -3.26 -3.29 -10.35
C LEU A 73 -4.78 -3.25 -10.14
N LEU A 74 -5.29 -2.28 -9.37
CA LEU A 74 -6.70 -2.18 -9.03
C LEU A 74 -7.59 -1.86 -10.24
N LYS A 75 -7.14 -1.01 -11.19
CA LYS A 75 -7.87 -0.68 -12.42
C LYS A 75 -8.21 -1.92 -13.27
N ASN A 76 -7.41 -2.97 -13.16
CA ASN A 76 -7.58 -4.22 -13.90
C ASN A 76 -8.30 -5.31 -13.09
N MET A 77 -8.76 -5.01 -11.87
CA MET A 77 -9.45 -5.97 -11.01
C MET A 77 -10.97 -5.78 -11.04
N PRO A 78 -11.75 -6.87 -11.00
CA PRO A 78 -13.19 -6.79 -10.85
C PRO A 78 -13.56 -6.33 -9.43
N SER A 79 -14.73 -5.70 -9.29
CA SER A 79 -15.27 -5.28 -7.98
C SER A 79 -15.56 -6.46 -7.04
N LEU A 80 -15.87 -7.64 -7.61
CA LEU A 80 -16.05 -8.89 -6.88
C LEU A 80 -14.90 -9.85 -7.21
N ILE A 81 -14.16 -10.26 -6.19
CA ILE A 81 -13.01 -11.15 -6.32
C ILE A 81 -13.38 -12.53 -5.79
N TYR A 82 -13.21 -13.56 -6.60
CA TYR A 82 -13.27 -14.95 -6.17
C TYR A 82 -11.88 -15.39 -5.69
N ILE A 83 -11.80 -15.98 -4.50
CA ILE A 83 -10.56 -16.48 -3.90
C ILE A 83 -10.68 -18.00 -3.80
N ASP A 84 -10.03 -18.71 -4.72
CA ASP A 84 -10.02 -20.17 -4.70
C ASP A 84 -9.08 -20.70 -3.62
N ILE A 85 -9.48 -21.75 -2.91
CA ILE A 85 -8.64 -22.50 -1.97
C ILE A 85 -8.57 -23.95 -2.48
N PRO A 86 -7.57 -24.28 -3.32
CA PRO A 86 -7.61 -25.49 -4.15
C PRO A 86 -7.27 -26.78 -3.39
N SER A 87 -6.74 -26.68 -2.16
CA SER A 87 -6.33 -27.83 -1.36
C SER A 87 -6.43 -27.52 0.12
N ASP A 88 -6.62 -28.55 0.95
CA ASP A 88 -6.61 -28.44 2.42
C ASP A 88 -5.27 -27.96 2.99
N GLU A 89 -4.19 -27.97 2.20
CA GLU A 89 -2.90 -27.38 2.59
C GLU A 89 -2.82 -25.86 2.42
N GLU A 90 -3.79 -25.23 1.75
CA GLU A 90 -3.88 -23.78 1.61
C GLU A 90 -4.87 -23.21 2.63
N THR A 91 -4.48 -22.14 3.32
CA THR A 91 -5.35 -21.44 4.27
C THR A 91 -5.61 -20.02 3.82
N LEU A 92 -6.80 -19.50 4.15
CA LEU A 92 -7.15 -18.09 4.05
C LEU A 92 -7.36 -17.52 5.45
N THR A 93 -6.52 -16.56 5.83
CA THR A 93 -6.69 -15.79 7.04
C THR A 93 -7.43 -14.50 6.73
N ILE A 94 -8.56 -14.27 7.40
CA ILE A 94 -9.36 -13.06 7.25
C ILE A 94 -9.05 -12.14 8.43
N CYS A 95 -8.52 -10.96 8.13
CA CYS A 95 -8.23 -9.89 9.08
C CYS A 95 -9.33 -8.83 8.97
N GLY A 96 -9.88 -8.41 10.11
CA GLY A 96 -10.78 -7.26 10.18
C GLY A 96 -10.01 -5.93 10.24
N ASP A 97 -10.66 -4.94 10.85
CA ASP A 97 -10.16 -3.60 11.11
C ASP A 97 -8.75 -3.57 11.72
N ILE A 98 -7.82 -2.89 11.02
CA ILE A 98 -6.47 -2.59 11.54
C ILE A 98 -6.40 -1.15 12.07
N GLN A 99 -7.17 -0.23 11.49
CA GLN A 99 -7.30 1.17 11.91
C GLN A 99 -5.97 1.87 12.21
N GLY A 100 -4.96 1.72 11.35
CA GLY A 100 -3.66 2.38 11.51
C GLY A 100 -2.81 1.87 12.67
N GLN A 101 -3.09 0.67 13.19
CA GLN A 101 -2.28 0.03 14.23
C GLN A 101 -1.15 -0.81 13.63
N TYR A 102 -0.08 -0.14 13.18
CA TYR A 102 1.04 -0.77 12.49
C TYR A 102 1.69 -1.93 13.26
N PHE A 103 1.93 -1.78 14.56
CA PHE A 103 2.54 -2.83 15.38
C PHE A 103 1.64 -4.07 15.52
N ASN A 104 0.31 -3.90 15.52
CA ASN A 104 -0.63 -5.00 15.54
C ASN A 104 -0.62 -5.74 14.19
N LEU A 105 -0.52 -5.02 13.07
CA LEU A 105 -0.33 -5.63 11.75
C LEU A 105 0.94 -6.50 11.71
N LEU A 106 2.04 -6.01 12.27
CA LEU A 106 3.27 -6.80 12.37
C LEU A 106 3.07 -8.05 13.24
N HIS A 107 2.38 -7.90 14.38
CA HIS A 107 2.11 -9.02 15.28
C HIS A 107 1.27 -10.11 14.60
N ILE A 108 0.28 -9.76 13.78
CA ILE A 108 -0.49 -10.72 12.96
C ILE A 108 0.43 -11.57 12.09
N PHE A 109 1.42 -10.95 11.44
CA PHE A 109 2.38 -11.69 10.62
C PHE A 109 3.37 -12.50 11.45
N ASP A 110 3.75 -12.02 12.63
CA ASP A 110 4.64 -12.75 13.54
C ASP A 110 3.98 -14.05 14.05
N ILE A 111 2.67 -14.03 14.34
CA ILE A 111 1.94 -15.22 14.84
C ILE A 111 1.50 -16.18 13.73
N ASN A 112 1.05 -15.66 12.57
CA ASN A 112 0.42 -16.49 11.53
C ASN A 112 1.34 -16.69 10.30
N GLY A 113 2.49 -16.02 10.28
CA GLY A 113 3.46 -16.05 9.21
C GLY A 113 3.06 -15.22 7.98
N PHE A 114 4.02 -14.86 7.15
CA PHE A 114 3.78 -14.05 5.96
C PHE A 114 2.95 -14.77 4.88
N PRO A 115 2.32 -14.00 3.96
CA PRO A 115 1.75 -14.54 2.73
C PRO A 115 2.75 -15.45 2.01
N SER A 116 2.28 -16.62 1.58
CA SER A 116 3.13 -17.63 0.97
C SER A 116 2.33 -18.51 0.03
N ARG A 117 2.95 -19.55 -0.55
CA ARG A 117 2.22 -20.51 -1.39
C ARG A 117 1.02 -21.12 -0.64
N LYS A 118 1.20 -21.44 0.65
CA LYS A 118 0.20 -22.09 1.52
C LYS A 118 -0.69 -21.13 2.30
N ARG A 119 -0.35 -19.85 2.37
CA ARG A 119 -1.06 -18.87 3.22
C ARG A 119 -1.52 -17.67 2.42
N LYS A 120 -2.84 -17.48 2.40
CA LYS A 120 -3.51 -16.30 1.84
C LYS A 120 -4.05 -15.41 2.96
N TYR A 121 -4.17 -14.13 2.66
CA TYR A 121 -4.71 -13.12 3.56
C TYR A 121 -5.79 -12.30 2.86
N LEU A 122 -6.88 -12.02 3.57
CA LEU A 122 -7.86 -10.99 3.22
C LEU A 122 -7.89 -9.96 4.34
N PHE A 123 -7.49 -8.72 4.05
CA PHE A 123 -7.72 -7.57 4.93
C PHE A 123 -9.04 -6.91 4.55
N ASN A 124 -10.05 -7.06 5.39
CA ASN A 124 -11.45 -6.74 5.08
C ASN A 124 -11.80 -5.27 5.36
N GLY A 125 -11.00 -4.34 4.82
CA GLY A 125 -11.22 -2.90 4.96
C GLY A 125 -10.84 -2.31 6.32
N ASN A 126 -11.10 -1.01 6.48
CA ASN A 126 -10.83 -0.23 7.69
C ASN A 126 -9.39 -0.40 8.21
N PHE A 127 -8.42 -0.39 7.31
CA PHE A 127 -7.00 -0.48 7.65
C PHE A 127 -6.38 0.88 7.92
N VAL A 128 -7.03 1.98 7.49
CA VAL A 128 -6.71 3.36 7.89
C VAL A 128 -7.75 3.90 8.89
N GLY A 129 -7.47 5.05 9.49
CA GLY A 129 -8.41 5.79 10.33
C GLY A 129 -7.78 6.20 11.65
N LYS A 130 -8.36 5.73 12.76
CA LYS A 130 -8.11 6.26 14.11
C LYS A 130 -6.67 6.16 14.61
N GLY A 131 -5.89 5.19 14.14
CA GLY A 131 -4.51 4.98 14.58
C GLY A 131 -3.51 5.90 13.88
N SER A 132 -2.46 6.24 14.62
CA SER A 132 -1.42 7.20 14.21
C SER A 132 -0.48 6.69 13.11
N PHE A 133 -0.50 5.39 12.79
CA PHE A 133 0.37 4.77 11.78
C PHE A 133 -0.41 4.31 10.54
N SER A 134 -1.45 5.06 10.16
CA SER A 134 -2.32 4.73 9.03
C SER A 134 -1.56 4.71 7.69
N VAL A 135 -0.58 5.58 7.51
CA VAL A 135 0.23 5.64 6.28
C VAL A 135 1.11 4.39 6.14
N GLU A 136 1.77 3.99 7.23
CA GLU A 136 2.62 2.81 7.29
C GLU A 136 1.82 1.53 7.03
N VAL A 137 0.63 1.43 7.61
CA VAL A 137 -0.29 0.31 7.38
C VAL A 137 -0.74 0.26 5.91
N ALA A 138 -1.24 1.36 5.36
CA ALA A 138 -1.72 1.40 3.98
C ALA A 138 -0.62 1.07 2.97
N LEU A 139 0.54 1.73 3.07
CA LEU A 139 1.66 1.51 2.16
C LEU A 139 2.23 0.10 2.28
N LEU A 140 2.30 -0.46 3.49
CA LEU A 140 2.76 -1.83 3.68
C LEU A 140 1.78 -2.84 3.07
N LEU A 141 0.48 -2.70 3.29
CA LEU A 141 -0.53 -3.58 2.70
C LEU A 141 -0.53 -3.50 1.16
N PHE A 142 -0.41 -2.31 0.59
CA PHE A 142 -0.29 -2.13 -0.86
C PHE A 142 0.97 -2.80 -1.41
N ALA A 143 2.12 -2.59 -0.76
CA ALA A 143 3.36 -3.25 -1.15
C ALA A 143 3.23 -4.78 -1.09
N PHE A 144 2.62 -5.33 -0.05
CA PHE A 144 2.33 -6.77 0.02
C PHE A 144 1.40 -7.23 -1.11
N LYS A 145 0.35 -6.46 -1.43
CA LYS A 145 -0.57 -6.79 -2.53
C LYS A 145 0.15 -6.82 -3.88
N ILE A 146 1.03 -5.85 -4.14
CA ILE A 146 1.83 -5.78 -5.36
C ILE A 146 2.78 -6.99 -5.48
N VAL A 147 3.46 -7.35 -4.39
CA VAL A 147 4.41 -8.47 -4.39
C VAL A 147 3.72 -9.83 -4.40
N PHE A 148 2.54 -9.95 -3.78
CA PHE A 148 1.77 -11.18 -3.64
C PHE A 148 0.33 -11.03 -4.16
N PRO A 149 0.13 -10.73 -5.46
CA PRO A 149 -1.18 -10.34 -5.99
C PRO A 149 -2.26 -11.42 -5.88
N THR A 150 -1.86 -12.70 -5.84
CA THR A 150 -2.76 -13.85 -5.72
C THR A 150 -2.84 -14.44 -4.30
N LYS A 151 -2.10 -13.87 -3.34
CA LYS A 151 -2.03 -14.38 -1.96
C LYS A 151 -2.42 -13.34 -0.91
N LEU A 152 -2.34 -12.05 -1.21
CA LEU A 152 -2.89 -11.01 -0.34
C LEU A 152 -4.02 -10.26 -1.05
N PHE A 153 -5.13 -10.10 -0.36
CA PHE A 153 -6.35 -9.46 -0.83
C PHE A 153 -6.72 -8.35 0.13
N ILE A 154 -7.26 -7.26 -0.41
CA ILE A 154 -7.68 -6.09 0.33
C ILE A 154 -9.08 -5.76 -0.16
N ALA A 155 -10.05 -5.75 0.75
CA ALA A 155 -11.38 -5.22 0.48
C ALA A 155 -11.45 -3.76 0.94
N ARG A 156 -12.36 -2.99 0.33
CA ARG A 156 -12.61 -1.60 0.70
C ARG A 156 -13.55 -1.57 1.90
N GLY A 157 -13.16 -0.89 2.98
CA GLY A 157 -14.02 -0.54 4.10
C GLY A 157 -14.56 0.89 3.99
N HIS A 158 -15.29 1.33 5.00
CA HIS A 158 -15.89 2.66 5.03
C HIS A 158 -14.87 3.76 5.35
N HIS A 159 -13.81 3.44 6.11
CA HIS A 159 -12.74 4.38 6.43
C HIS A 159 -11.86 4.71 5.21
N GLU A 160 -11.89 3.90 4.14
CA GLU A 160 -11.22 4.16 2.87
C GLU A 160 -12.07 5.05 1.92
N THR A 161 -12.69 6.08 2.49
CA THR A 161 -13.47 7.09 1.76
C THR A 161 -12.95 8.48 2.09
N LEU A 162 -13.01 9.41 1.13
CA LEU A 162 -12.52 10.78 1.32
C LEU A 162 -13.15 11.44 2.56
N ALA A 163 -14.45 11.25 2.76
CA ALA A 163 -15.16 11.80 3.92
C ALA A 163 -14.58 11.30 5.26
N MET A 164 -14.32 9.99 5.37
CA MET A 164 -13.79 9.42 6.61
C MET A 164 -12.30 9.76 6.80
N CYS A 165 -11.50 9.81 5.73
CA CYS A 165 -10.10 10.19 5.79
C CYS A 165 -9.91 11.61 6.36
N LYS A 166 -10.76 12.57 5.97
CA LYS A 166 -10.79 13.94 6.49
C LYS A 166 -11.15 14.02 7.97
N ILE A 167 -12.12 13.23 8.39
CA ILE A 167 -12.63 13.27 9.77
C ILE A 167 -11.70 12.53 10.73
N PHE A 168 -11.09 11.42 10.30
CA PHE A 168 -10.34 10.50 11.17
C PHE A 168 -8.81 10.60 11.01
N GLY A 169 -8.31 11.70 10.43
CA GLY A 169 -6.90 12.08 10.52
C GLY A 169 -5.96 11.40 9.53
N PHE A 170 -6.49 10.76 8.48
CA PHE A 170 -5.68 10.26 7.35
C PHE A 170 -5.34 11.39 6.37
N GLU A 171 -6.24 12.36 6.23
CA GLU A 171 -6.02 13.64 5.53
C GLU A 171 -5.92 14.74 6.60
N LYS A 172 -4.84 15.54 6.55
CA LYS A 172 -4.64 16.72 7.40
C LYS A 172 -4.59 17.97 6.55
#